data_AF-A0A929W609-F1
#
_entry.id   AF-A0A929W609-F1
#
_cell.length_a   1.000
_cell.length_b   1.000
_cell.length_c   1.000
_cell.angle_alpha   90.00
_cell.angle_beta   90.00
_cell.angle_gamma   90.00
#
_symmetry.space_group_name_H-M   'P 1'
#
loop_
_entity.id
_entity.type
_entity.pdbx_description
1 polymer ?
#
loop_
_entity_poly.entity_id
_entity_poly.type
_entity_poly.pdbx_seq_one_letter_code
_entity_poly.pdbx_strand_id
1 'polypeptide(L)'
;MPIKEQTLRLIDELKATCKSYGMGNDGNEYKIITQVFLYKFLNDKFGYEIKHAKSELAARIQSAPKWELAYAELNDNERMLLQCAISPDVPVLEPYHLIAHLWNQQSKGDFDTIFDNTMTDIAEKNADIFSTQTSGHTKIPLFEPLTHYVTDTAQRASFARALVDKLVNFSFEAAFKQHYDFFASIFEYLIKDYNTSGGGKYAEYYTPHA
;
A
#
# COMPACT_ATOMS: atom_id res chain seq x y z
N MET A 1 2.83 -22.14 -0.21
CA MET A 1 2.63 -21.40 -1.48
C MET A 1 3.80 -20.44 -1.65
N PRO A 2 4.53 -20.46 -2.77
CA PRO A 2 5.58 -19.47 -3.09
C PRO A 2 5.07 -18.02 -2.97
N ILE A 3 5.94 -17.09 -2.56
CA ILE A 3 5.55 -15.68 -2.37
C ILE A 3 5.02 -15.03 -3.65
N LYS A 4 5.51 -15.45 -4.83
CA LYS A 4 4.99 -15.01 -6.13
C LYS A 4 3.49 -15.33 -6.26
N GLU A 5 3.12 -16.59 -6.08
CA GLU A 5 1.72 -17.04 -6.15
C GLU A 5 0.83 -16.34 -5.11
N GLN A 6 1.32 -16.13 -3.90
CA GLN A 6 0.57 -15.39 -2.87
C GLN A 6 0.33 -13.93 -3.29
N THR A 7 1.33 -13.29 -3.93
CA THR A 7 1.23 -11.91 -4.43
C THR A 7 0.24 -11.81 -5.58
N LEU A 8 0.29 -12.74 -6.53
CA LEU A 8 -0.69 -12.81 -7.64
C LEU A 8 -2.11 -13.02 -7.12
N ARG A 9 -2.28 -13.91 -6.13
CA ARG A 9 -3.57 -14.13 -5.48
C ARG A 9 -4.10 -12.86 -4.80
N LEU A 10 -3.25 -12.09 -4.11
CA LEU A 10 -3.67 -10.80 -3.54
C LEU A 10 -4.19 -9.87 -4.64
N ILE A 11 -3.51 -9.76 -5.78
CA ILE A 11 -3.96 -8.94 -6.91
C ILE A 11 -5.34 -9.40 -7.39
N ASP A 12 -5.53 -10.70 -7.57
CA ASP A 12 -6.80 -11.27 -8.01
C ASP A 12 -7.94 -11.05 -6.99
N GLU A 13 -7.65 -11.14 -5.69
CA GLU A 13 -8.62 -10.86 -4.61
C GLU A 13 -9.03 -9.38 -4.57
N LEU A 14 -8.09 -8.47 -4.84
CA LEU A 14 -8.38 -7.04 -4.96
C LEU A 14 -9.23 -6.74 -6.20
N LYS A 15 -8.94 -7.37 -7.35
CA LYS A 15 -9.77 -7.31 -8.57
C LYS A 15 -11.18 -7.83 -8.32
N ALA A 16 -11.30 -9.00 -7.69
CA ALA A 16 -12.58 -9.59 -7.35
C ALA A 16 -13.40 -8.67 -6.43
N THR A 17 -12.73 -7.99 -5.48
CA THR A 17 -13.37 -6.98 -4.62
C THR A 17 -13.86 -5.79 -5.46
N CYS A 18 -13.03 -5.17 -6.29
CA CYS A 18 -13.48 -4.05 -7.12
C CYS A 18 -14.66 -4.42 -8.03
N LYS A 19 -14.62 -5.60 -8.64
CA LYS A 19 -15.72 -6.15 -9.45
C LYS A 19 -17.01 -6.32 -8.65
N SER A 20 -16.96 -6.77 -7.39
CA SER A 20 -18.17 -6.93 -6.56
C SER A 20 -18.82 -5.59 -6.19
N TYR A 21 -18.07 -4.49 -6.26
CA TYR A 21 -18.55 -3.12 -6.03
C TYR A 21 -18.76 -2.33 -7.34
N GLY A 22 -18.82 -3.02 -8.49
CA GLY A 22 -19.23 -2.43 -9.77
C GLY A 22 -18.12 -1.82 -10.63
N MET A 23 -16.85 -2.02 -10.27
CA MET A 23 -15.68 -1.45 -10.95
C MET A 23 -14.82 -2.56 -11.60
N GLY A 24 -15.41 -3.42 -12.42
CA GLY A 24 -14.66 -4.50 -13.07
C GLY A 24 -14.02 -4.06 -14.39
N ASN A 25 -12.70 -4.22 -14.53
CA ASN A 25 -11.92 -3.95 -15.75
C ASN A 25 -12.01 -2.49 -16.26
N ASP A 26 -12.24 -1.51 -15.39
CA ASP A 26 -12.23 -0.09 -15.75
C ASP A 26 -10.99 0.66 -15.23
N GLY A 27 -10.84 1.93 -15.61
CA GLY A 27 -9.69 2.74 -15.19
C GLY A 27 -9.66 3.06 -13.70
N ASN A 28 -10.80 3.05 -13.00
CA ASN A 28 -10.87 3.28 -11.56
C ASN A 28 -10.39 2.05 -10.81
N GLU A 29 -10.73 0.85 -11.27
CA GLU A 29 -10.21 -0.42 -10.76
C GLU A 29 -8.68 -0.41 -10.71
N TYR A 30 -8.04 -0.02 -11.82
CA TYR A 30 -6.59 0.07 -11.90
C TYR A 30 -6.01 1.00 -10.84
N LYS A 31 -6.56 2.21 -10.72
CA LYS A 31 -6.11 3.21 -9.73
C LYS A 31 -6.24 2.72 -8.30
N ILE A 32 -7.34 2.03 -7.97
CA ILE A 32 -7.57 1.48 -6.64
C ILE A 32 -6.55 0.39 -6.35
N ILE A 33 -6.45 -0.61 -7.24
CA ILE A 33 -5.62 -1.80 -6.97
C ILE A 33 -4.16 -1.41 -6.88
N THR A 34 -3.67 -0.55 -7.77
CA THR A 34 -2.28 -0.07 -7.74
C THR A 34 -1.95 0.63 -6.42
N GLN A 35 -2.79 1.54 -5.96
CA GLN A 35 -2.56 2.29 -4.73
C GLN A 35 -2.72 1.43 -3.47
N VAL A 36 -3.72 0.54 -3.44
CA VAL A 36 -3.94 -0.40 -2.32
C VAL A 36 -2.78 -1.40 -2.21
N PHE A 37 -2.32 -1.93 -3.34
CA PHE A 37 -1.16 -2.80 -3.42
C PHE A 37 0.12 -2.08 -2.96
N LEU A 38 0.33 -0.84 -3.43
CA LEU A 38 1.46 -0.02 -3.03
C LEU A 38 1.42 0.29 -1.53
N TYR A 39 0.26 0.64 -0.97
CA TYR A 39 0.11 0.86 0.46
C TYR A 39 0.53 -0.37 1.27
N LYS A 40 0.10 -1.56 0.87
CA LYS A 40 0.54 -2.82 1.50
C LYS A 40 2.04 -3.04 1.37
N PHE A 41 2.59 -2.83 0.18
CA PHE A 41 4.03 -2.96 -0.06
C PHE A 41 4.83 -2.03 0.83
N LEU A 42 4.45 -0.75 0.91
CA LEU A 42 5.13 0.27 1.72
C LEU A 42 4.96 0.03 3.23
N ASN A 43 3.77 -0.37 3.69
CA ASN A 43 3.53 -0.75 5.08
C ASN A 43 4.47 -1.88 5.51
N ASP A 44 4.56 -2.94 4.70
CA ASP A 44 5.40 -4.09 5.01
C ASP A 44 6.89 -3.75 4.88
N LYS A 45 7.24 -2.91 3.90
CA LYS A 45 8.63 -2.44 3.72
C LYS A 45 9.07 -1.63 4.92
N PHE A 46 8.24 -0.71 5.39
CA PHE A 46 8.50 0.04 6.62
C PHE A 46 8.70 -0.89 7.81
N GLY A 47 7.78 -1.82 8.04
CA GLY A 47 7.89 -2.83 9.10
C GLY A 47 9.17 -3.67 9.02
N TYR A 48 9.55 -4.09 7.81
CA TYR A 48 10.81 -4.81 7.56
C TYR A 48 12.02 -3.95 7.90
N GLU A 49 12.06 -2.70 7.46
CA GLU A 49 13.22 -1.82 7.63
C GLU A 49 13.43 -1.41 9.10
N ILE A 50 12.36 -1.07 9.83
CA ILE A 50 12.49 -0.73 11.25
C ILE A 50 12.92 -1.94 12.09
N LYS A 51 12.56 -3.16 11.67
CA LYS A 51 13.07 -4.40 12.29
C LYS A 51 14.58 -4.52 12.05
N HIS A 52 15.10 -4.14 10.88
CA HIS A 52 16.52 -4.32 10.53
C HIS A 52 17.39 -3.06 10.73
N ALA A 53 16.83 -2.00 11.31
CA ALA A 53 17.53 -0.75 11.57
C ALA A 53 18.73 -0.96 12.51
N LYS A 54 19.78 -0.15 12.34
CA LYS A 54 20.95 -0.15 13.24
C LYS A 54 20.66 0.64 14.52
N SER A 55 19.68 0.18 15.29
CA SER A 55 19.19 0.83 16.51
C SER A 55 18.84 -0.22 17.57
N GLU A 56 19.08 0.08 18.86
CA GLU A 56 18.65 -0.80 19.96
C GLU A 56 17.12 -0.97 20.01
N LEU A 57 16.38 0.02 19.49
CA LEU A 57 14.93 -0.05 19.37
C LEU A 57 14.49 -1.11 18.35
N ALA A 58 15.30 -1.39 17.33
CA ALA A 58 14.99 -2.41 16.33
C ALA A 58 14.88 -3.82 16.97
N ALA A 59 15.71 -4.12 17.96
CA ALA A 59 15.65 -5.39 18.70
C ALA A 59 14.33 -5.55 19.48
N ARG A 60 13.78 -4.46 20.03
CA ARG A 60 12.44 -4.46 20.67
C ARG A 60 11.35 -4.76 19.65
N ILE A 61 11.45 -4.19 18.45
CA ILE A 61 10.47 -4.43 17.37
C ILE A 61 10.57 -5.86 16.84
N GLN A 62 11.78 -6.39 16.61
CA GLN A 62 11.99 -7.76 16.12
C GLN A 62 11.49 -8.84 17.08
N SER A 63 11.66 -8.63 18.40
CA SER A 63 11.29 -9.62 19.42
C SER A 63 9.80 -9.62 19.76
N ALA A 64 9.06 -8.60 19.33
CA ALA A 64 7.64 -8.47 19.61
C ALA A 64 6.81 -9.48 18.79
N PRO A 65 5.78 -10.13 19.38
CA PRO A 65 4.85 -10.99 18.64
C PRO A 65 4.11 -10.25 17.51
N LYS A 66 3.85 -8.95 17.72
CA LYS A 66 3.27 -8.03 16.73
C LYS A 66 4.08 -6.74 16.75
N TRP A 67 4.84 -6.52 15.68
CA TRP A 67 5.73 -5.38 15.57
C TRP A 67 4.98 -4.06 15.57
N GLU A 68 3.74 -4.04 15.06
CA GLU A 68 2.88 -2.87 14.99
C GLU A 68 2.53 -2.33 16.37
N LEU A 69 2.30 -3.24 17.34
CA LEU A 69 2.01 -2.88 18.72
C LEU A 69 3.26 -2.34 19.42
N ALA A 70 4.39 -3.03 19.27
CA ALA A 70 5.66 -2.57 19.84
C ALA A 70 6.09 -1.22 19.27
N TYR A 71 5.82 -0.96 17.99
CA TYR A 71 6.05 0.32 17.36
C TYR A 71 5.12 1.41 17.88
N ALA A 72 3.84 1.09 18.11
CA ALA A 72 2.87 2.01 18.70
C ALA A 72 3.18 2.39 20.16
N GLU A 73 3.86 1.51 20.91
CA GLU A 73 4.28 1.74 22.29
C GLU A 73 5.53 2.63 22.42
N LEU A 74 6.30 2.81 21.34
CA LEU A 74 7.43 3.73 21.34
C LEU A 74 6.92 5.17 21.54
N ASN A 75 7.60 5.95 22.37
CA ASN A 75 7.33 7.38 22.47
C ASN A 75 7.82 8.14 21.22
N ASP A 76 7.44 9.41 21.09
CA ASP A 76 7.72 10.20 19.88
C ASP A 76 9.23 10.30 19.58
N ASN A 77 10.07 10.45 20.61
CA ASN A 77 11.52 10.52 20.44
C ASN A 77 12.10 9.15 20.00
N GLU A 78 11.62 8.06 20.59
CA GLU A 78 12.02 6.70 20.19
C GLU A 78 11.61 6.40 18.75
N ARG A 79 10.37 6.75 18.34
CA ARG A 79 9.93 6.59 16.95
C ARG A 79 10.79 7.40 16.00
N MET A 80 11.06 8.67 16.32
CA MET A 80 11.93 9.53 15.51
C MET A 80 13.34 8.93 15.37
N LEU A 81 13.96 8.47 16.46
CA LEU A 81 15.29 7.85 16.39
C LEU A 81 15.30 6.58 15.54
N LEU A 82 14.26 5.75 15.63
CA LEU A 82 14.15 4.54 14.83
C LEU A 82 13.91 4.85 13.35
N GLN A 83 13.07 5.83 13.04
CA GLN A 83 12.82 6.31 11.68
C GLN A 83 14.07 6.94 11.06
N CYS A 84 14.88 7.67 11.83
CA CYS A 84 16.17 8.19 11.35
C CYS A 84 17.23 7.10 11.12
N ALA A 85 17.01 5.89 11.63
CA ALA A 85 17.95 4.76 11.51
C ALA A 85 17.65 3.83 10.31
N ILE A 86 16.61 4.12 9.52
CA ILE A 86 16.27 3.40 8.28
C ILE A 86 16.63 4.23 7.05
N SER A 87 16.61 3.61 5.86
CA SER A 87 16.92 4.30 4.60
C SER A 87 15.93 5.45 4.31
N PRO A 88 16.39 6.59 3.77
CA PRO A 88 15.51 7.68 3.33
C PRO A 88 14.55 7.27 2.20
N ASP A 89 14.83 6.17 1.50
CA ASP A 89 13.97 5.63 0.44
C ASP A 89 12.79 4.79 1.00
N VAL A 90 12.58 4.80 2.32
CA VAL A 90 11.48 4.12 2.99
C VAL A 90 10.50 5.17 3.50
N PRO A 91 9.20 5.08 3.20
CA PRO A 91 8.23 6.05 3.69
C PRO A 91 8.13 5.97 5.22
N VAL A 92 7.98 7.14 5.83
CA VAL A 92 7.73 7.27 7.26
C VAL A 92 6.24 7.05 7.52
N LEU A 93 5.94 6.04 8.35
CA LEU A 93 4.58 5.73 8.78
C LEU A 93 4.44 5.91 10.29
N GLU A 94 3.36 6.55 10.72
CA GLU A 94 2.99 6.58 12.13
C GLU A 94 2.18 5.34 12.52
N PRO A 95 2.05 5.03 13.81
CA PRO A 95 1.24 3.89 14.27
C PRO A 95 -0.18 3.90 13.68
N TYR A 96 -0.77 5.08 13.54
CA TYR A 96 -2.13 5.22 13.02
C TYR A 96 -2.25 5.05 11.50
N HIS A 97 -1.12 5.10 10.76
CA HIS A 97 -1.03 4.77 9.34
C HIS A 97 -0.92 3.27 9.07
N LEU A 98 -0.69 2.43 10.08
CA LEU A 98 -0.45 1.01 9.86
C LEU A 98 -1.75 0.27 9.48
N ILE A 99 -1.64 -0.71 8.59
CA ILE A 99 -2.79 -1.52 8.15
C ILE A 99 -3.45 -2.22 9.33
N ALA A 100 -2.67 -2.68 10.32
CA ALA A 100 -3.21 -3.26 11.54
C ALA A 100 -4.08 -2.27 12.33
N HIS A 101 -3.69 -0.99 12.37
CA HIS A 101 -4.48 0.05 13.02
C HIS A 101 -5.77 0.35 12.27
N LEU A 102 -5.72 0.43 10.93
CA LEU A 102 -6.92 0.54 10.10
C LEU A 102 -7.87 -0.65 10.30
N TRP A 103 -7.35 -1.86 10.24
CA TRP A 103 -8.16 -3.08 10.40
C TRP A 103 -8.88 -3.13 11.76
N ASN A 104 -8.25 -2.65 12.83
CA ASN A 104 -8.89 -2.54 14.16
C ASN A 104 -10.03 -1.50 14.20
N GLN A 105 -10.10 -0.58 13.25
CA GLN A 105 -11.13 0.44 13.14
C GLN A 105 -12.22 0.10 12.11
N GLN A 106 -12.13 -1.07 11.46
CA GLN A 106 -12.97 -1.44 10.31
C GLN A 106 -14.48 -1.41 10.61
N SER A 107 -14.90 -1.59 11.87
CA SER A 107 -16.31 -1.58 12.28
C SER A 107 -16.92 -0.19 12.44
N LYS A 108 -16.11 0.88 12.35
CA LYS A 108 -16.62 2.25 12.43
C LYS A 108 -17.48 2.60 11.20
N GLY A 109 -18.56 3.36 11.41
CA GLY A 109 -19.51 3.70 10.35
C GLY A 109 -18.93 4.60 9.26
N ASP A 110 -17.94 5.42 9.61
CA ASP A 110 -17.18 6.34 8.79
C ASP A 110 -15.84 5.75 8.30
N PHE A 111 -15.75 4.41 8.21
CA PHE A 111 -14.49 3.75 7.89
C PHE A 111 -13.92 4.10 6.51
N ASP A 112 -14.78 4.44 5.55
CA ASP A 112 -14.35 4.98 4.25
C ASP A 112 -13.58 6.29 4.39
N THR A 113 -14.06 7.20 5.23
CA THR A 113 -13.39 8.47 5.54
C THR A 113 -12.07 8.22 6.27
N ILE A 114 -12.05 7.29 7.23
CA ILE A 114 -10.81 6.92 7.95
C ILE A 114 -9.77 6.35 6.97
N PHE A 115 -10.19 5.47 6.06
CA PHE A 115 -9.31 4.87 5.06
C PHE A 115 -8.74 5.94 4.12
N ASP A 116 -9.60 6.78 3.52
CA ASP A 116 -9.17 7.83 2.58
C ASP A 116 -8.27 8.87 3.26
N ASN A 117 -8.58 9.27 4.50
CA ASN A 117 -7.74 10.20 5.26
C ASN A 117 -6.36 9.61 5.58
N THR A 118 -6.28 8.31 5.91
CA THR A 118 -4.98 7.65 6.10
C THR A 118 -4.16 7.65 4.82
N MET A 119 -4.78 7.41 3.66
CA MET A 119 -4.09 7.46 2.37
C MET A 119 -3.52 8.86 2.11
N THR A 120 -4.31 9.91 2.31
CA THR A 120 -3.84 11.29 2.11
C THR A 120 -2.79 11.73 3.12
N ASP A 121 -2.91 11.36 4.40
CA ASP A 121 -1.92 11.73 5.42
C ASP A 121 -0.57 11.05 5.17
N ILE A 122 -0.57 9.78 4.72
CA ILE A 122 0.65 9.12 4.25
C ILE A 122 1.27 9.88 3.08
N ALA A 123 0.48 10.30 2.09
CA ALA A 123 0.99 11.03 0.93
C ALA A 123 1.58 12.40 1.33
N GLU A 124 0.90 13.16 2.19
CA GLU A 124 1.34 14.47 2.67
C GLU A 124 2.64 14.35 3.48
N LYS A 125 2.68 13.42 4.44
CA LYS A 125 3.86 13.19 5.29
C LYS A 125 5.11 12.78 4.51
N ASN A 126 4.91 12.13 3.37
CA ASN A 126 5.98 11.57 2.55
C ASN A 126 6.21 12.34 1.24
N ALA A 127 5.56 13.50 1.07
CA ALA A 127 5.53 14.24 -0.19
C ALA A 127 6.93 14.68 -0.65
N ASP A 128 7.84 15.03 0.26
CA ASP A 128 9.18 15.51 -0.12
C ASP A 128 10.05 14.41 -0.75
N ILE A 129 9.74 13.15 -0.50
CA ILE A 129 10.52 12.00 -0.98
C ILE A 129 9.81 11.32 -2.16
N PHE A 130 8.49 11.14 -2.08
CA PHE A 130 7.76 10.28 -3.01
C PHE A 130 6.76 11.02 -3.91
N SER A 131 6.64 12.35 -3.82
CA SER A 131 5.81 13.08 -4.79
C SER A 131 6.56 13.22 -6.12
N THR A 132 5.82 13.00 -7.22
CA THR A 132 6.29 13.41 -8.55
C THR A 132 5.84 14.84 -8.81
N GLN A 133 6.38 15.50 -9.84
CA GLN A 133 6.00 16.88 -10.16
C GLN A 133 5.59 17.00 -11.62
N THR A 134 4.55 17.80 -11.86
CA THR A 134 4.20 18.28 -13.21
C THR A 134 5.28 19.22 -13.75
N SER A 135 5.22 19.54 -15.05
CA SER A 135 6.06 20.58 -15.66
C SER A 135 5.89 21.96 -15.01
N GLY A 136 4.75 22.22 -14.38
CA GLY A 136 4.49 23.43 -13.61
C GLY A 136 4.85 23.34 -12.12
N HIS A 137 5.69 22.38 -11.72
CA HIS A 137 6.12 22.14 -10.33
C HIS A 137 5.00 21.83 -9.33
N THR A 138 3.78 21.54 -9.79
CA THR A 138 2.72 21.01 -8.92
C THR A 138 3.09 19.59 -8.51
N LYS A 139 3.16 19.35 -7.19
CA LYS A 139 3.38 18.01 -6.63
C LYS A 139 2.16 17.13 -6.86
N ILE A 140 2.40 15.92 -7.37
CA ILE A 140 1.41 14.86 -7.55
C ILE A 140 1.59 13.91 -6.36
N PRO A 141 0.57 13.73 -5.51
CA PRO A 141 0.67 12.90 -4.31
C PRO A 141 0.82 11.42 -4.67
N LEU A 142 1.47 10.66 -3.79
CA LEU A 142 1.64 9.22 -3.95
C LEU A 142 0.32 8.45 -3.81
N PHE A 143 -0.57 8.96 -2.96
CA PHE A 143 -1.89 8.40 -2.70
C PHE A 143 -2.97 9.47 -2.81
N GLU A 144 -4.14 9.07 -3.27
CA GLU A 144 -5.37 9.86 -3.31
C GLU A 144 -6.50 9.12 -2.55
N PRO A 145 -7.60 9.80 -2.17
CA PRO A 145 -8.81 9.14 -1.72
C PRO A 145 -9.28 8.12 -2.77
N LEU A 146 -9.70 6.93 -2.36
CA LEU A 146 -10.10 5.86 -3.28
C LEU A 146 -11.58 5.49 -3.18
N THR A 147 -12.20 5.66 -2.02
CA THR A 147 -13.59 5.18 -1.84
C THR A 147 -14.59 5.95 -2.69
N HIS A 148 -14.24 7.17 -3.10
CA HIS A 148 -15.08 8.01 -3.96
C HIS A 148 -15.39 7.38 -5.33
N TYR A 149 -14.57 6.43 -5.80
CA TYR A 149 -14.82 5.68 -7.02
C TYR A 149 -16.03 4.72 -6.92
N VAL A 150 -16.44 4.34 -5.71
CA VAL A 150 -17.69 3.60 -5.50
C VAL A 150 -18.87 4.57 -5.61
N THR A 151 -19.71 4.35 -6.63
CA THR A 151 -20.90 5.16 -6.93
C THR A 151 -21.92 5.12 -5.79
N ASP A 152 -22.19 3.94 -5.23
CA ASP A 152 -23.08 3.81 -4.07
C ASP A 152 -22.35 4.23 -2.80
N THR A 153 -22.62 5.46 -2.36
CA THR A 153 -22.02 6.03 -1.14
C THR A 153 -22.22 5.16 0.10
N ALA A 154 -23.33 4.41 0.21
CA ALA A 154 -23.59 3.53 1.35
C ALA A 154 -22.68 2.29 1.36
N GLN A 155 -22.06 1.96 0.22
CA GLN A 155 -21.13 0.83 0.07
C GLN A 155 -19.66 1.21 0.24
N ARG A 156 -19.33 2.49 0.40
CA ARG A 156 -17.92 2.93 0.53
C ARG A 156 -17.24 2.34 1.73
N ALA A 157 -17.89 2.36 2.89
CA ALA A 157 -17.32 1.80 4.10
C ALA A 157 -17.13 0.28 4.00
N SER A 158 -18.10 -0.47 3.43
CA SER A 158 -17.96 -1.91 3.22
C SER A 158 -16.88 -2.25 2.19
N PHE A 159 -16.73 -1.43 1.16
CA PHE A 159 -15.66 -1.54 0.18
C PHE A 159 -14.28 -1.35 0.81
N ALA A 160 -14.06 -0.26 1.55
CA ALA A 160 -12.80 0.00 2.25
C ALA A 160 -12.44 -1.15 3.20
N ARG A 161 -13.42 -1.68 3.96
CA ARG A 161 -13.23 -2.86 4.81
C ARG A 161 -12.76 -4.07 4.02
N ALA A 162 -13.42 -4.36 2.90
CA ALA A 162 -13.11 -5.52 2.07
C ALA A 162 -11.68 -5.45 1.52
N LEU A 163 -11.20 -4.25 1.13
CA LEU A 163 -9.82 -4.04 0.71
C LEU A 163 -8.83 -4.30 1.86
N VAL A 164 -9.03 -3.67 3.03
CA VAL A 164 -8.14 -3.80 4.19
C VAL A 164 -8.09 -5.24 4.70
N ASP A 165 -9.20 -5.98 4.64
CA ASP A 165 -9.25 -7.41 4.98
C ASP A 165 -8.34 -8.27 4.07
N LYS A 166 -8.19 -7.93 2.78
CA LYS A 166 -7.22 -8.63 1.91
C LYS A 166 -5.78 -8.32 2.30
N LEU A 167 -5.51 -7.09 2.74
CA LEU A 167 -4.17 -6.66 3.10
C LEU A 167 -3.65 -7.29 4.40
N VAL A 168 -4.50 -7.47 5.41
CA VAL A 168 -4.05 -7.97 6.74
C VAL A 168 -3.60 -9.43 6.68
N ASN A 169 -4.12 -10.21 5.72
CA ASN A 169 -3.88 -11.65 5.59
C ASN A 169 -2.67 -12.00 4.70
N PHE A 170 -1.92 -10.99 4.25
CA PHE A 170 -0.76 -11.14 3.36
C PHE A 170 0.46 -10.40 3.91
N SER A 171 1.68 -10.78 3.50
CA SER A 171 2.91 -10.04 3.82
C SER A 171 3.93 -10.11 2.69
N PHE A 172 4.50 -8.96 2.33
CA PHE A 172 5.61 -8.84 1.38
C PHE A 172 6.99 -9.16 1.97
N GLU A 173 7.12 -9.44 3.27
CA GLU A 173 8.45 -9.58 3.89
C GLU A 173 9.35 -10.62 3.19
N ALA A 174 8.77 -11.74 2.75
CA ALA A 174 9.50 -12.77 2.00
C ALA A 174 9.91 -12.32 0.58
N ALA A 175 9.21 -11.32 0.01
CA ALA A 175 9.50 -10.75 -1.29
C ALA A 175 10.70 -9.78 -1.26
N PHE A 176 11.00 -9.14 -0.12
CA PHE A 176 12.10 -8.16 -0.04
C PHE A 176 13.50 -8.76 -0.19
N LYS A 177 13.63 -10.09 -0.18
CA LYS A 177 14.87 -10.81 -0.50
C LYS A 177 14.98 -11.20 -1.98
N GLN A 178 13.95 -10.94 -2.78
CA GLN A 178 13.91 -11.27 -4.20
C GLN A 178 14.55 -10.18 -5.05
N HIS A 179 14.85 -10.52 -6.31
CA HIS A 179 15.52 -9.65 -7.27
C HIS A 179 14.55 -9.04 -8.29
N TYR A 180 15.08 -8.21 -9.18
CA TYR A 180 14.32 -7.45 -10.18
C TYR A 180 13.27 -8.28 -10.94
N ASP A 181 13.64 -9.45 -11.46
CA ASP A 181 12.74 -10.31 -12.25
C ASP A 181 11.48 -10.75 -11.49
N PHE A 182 11.59 -10.90 -10.17
CA PHE A 182 10.43 -11.19 -9.33
C PHE A 182 9.41 -10.04 -9.43
N PHE A 183 9.86 -8.82 -9.14
CA PHE A 183 8.98 -7.64 -9.14
C PHE A 183 8.48 -7.31 -10.54
N ALA A 184 9.34 -7.41 -11.57
CA ALA A 184 8.95 -7.18 -12.97
C ALA A 184 7.75 -8.07 -13.35
N SER A 185 7.79 -9.36 -13.01
CA SER A 185 6.68 -10.28 -13.30
C SER A 185 5.39 -9.97 -12.52
N ILE A 186 5.50 -9.37 -11.32
CA ILE A 186 4.33 -8.92 -10.56
C ILE A 186 3.73 -7.65 -11.18
N PHE A 187 4.56 -6.68 -11.58
CA PHE A 187 4.11 -5.46 -12.26
C PHE A 187 3.41 -5.79 -13.58
N GLU A 188 3.99 -6.68 -14.38
CA GLU A 188 3.37 -7.14 -15.62
C GLU A 188 1.98 -7.75 -15.36
N TYR A 189 1.86 -8.58 -14.33
CA TYR A 189 0.57 -9.17 -13.95
C TYR A 189 -0.44 -8.14 -13.44
N LEU A 190 0.02 -7.10 -12.74
CA LEU A 190 -0.81 -6.02 -12.23
C LEU A 190 -1.45 -5.22 -13.38
N ILE A 191 -0.69 -4.97 -14.46
CA ILE A 191 -1.12 -4.09 -15.57
C ILE A 191 -1.76 -4.83 -16.76
N LYS A 192 -1.59 -6.16 -16.87
CA LYS A 192 -1.98 -6.95 -18.06
C LYS A 192 -3.42 -6.71 -18.54
N ASP A 193 -4.37 -6.57 -17.63
CA ASP A 193 -5.80 -6.46 -17.96
C ASP A 193 -6.20 -5.03 -18.37
N TYR A 194 -5.38 -4.04 -18.01
CA TYR A 194 -5.61 -2.61 -18.31
C TYR A 194 -4.95 -2.16 -19.61
N ASN A 195 -3.83 -2.79 -19.98
CA ASN A 195 -3.15 -2.55 -21.26
C ASN A 195 -3.96 -3.02 -22.48
N THR A 196 -4.90 -3.95 -22.29
CA THR A 196 -5.69 -4.54 -23.38
C THR A 196 -7.03 -3.81 -23.62
N SER A 197 -7.52 -3.08 -22.61
CA SER A 197 -8.87 -2.51 -22.59
C SER A 197 -8.90 -0.97 -22.67
N GLY A 198 -7.79 -0.30 -22.38
CA GLY A 198 -7.66 1.16 -22.46
C GLY A 198 -6.98 1.58 -23.76
N GLY A 199 -7.76 1.89 -24.80
CA GLY A 199 -7.25 2.37 -26.09
C GLY A 199 -6.03 3.28 -25.98
N GLY A 200 -4.85 2.72 -26.26
CA GLY A 200 -3.60 3.40 -26.62
C GLY A 200 -2.98 4.40 -25.65
N LYS A 201 -3.44 4.58 -24.40
CA LYS A 201 -2.99 5.72 -23.57
C LYS A 201 -2.03 5.43 -22.41
N TYR A 202 -1.70 4.16 -22.14
CA TYR A 202 -0.72 3.78 -21.10
C TYR A 202 0.52 3.07 -21.66
N ALA A 203 0.65 2.98 -22.99
CA ALA A 203 1.63 2.14 -23.69
C ALA A 203 3.02 2.79 -23.88
N GLU A 204 3.34 3.93 -23.27
CA GLU A 204 4.60 4.62 -23.57
C GLU A 204 5.83 4.12 -22.77
N TYR A 205 5.66 3.25 -21.77
CA TYR A 205 6.78 2.83 -20.91
C TYR A 205 7.07 1.33 -20.84
N TYR A 206 6.34 0.48 -21.56
CA TYR A 206 6.61 -0.95 -21.55
C TYR A 206 7.08 -1.45 -22.92
N THR A 207 8.39 -1.68 -23.03
CA THR A 207 8.98 -2.47 -24.11
C THR A 207 9.11 -3.91 -23.59
N PRO A 208 8.35 -4.89 -24.10
CA PRO A 208 8.50 -6.28 -23.70
C PRO A 208 9.90 -6.79 -24.10
N HIS A 209 10.54 -7.56 -23.23
CA HIS A 209 11.71 -8.35 -23.65
C HIS A 209 11.26 -9.57 -24.47
N ALA A 210 11.95 -9.79 -25.59
CA ALA A 210 11.77 -10.93 -26.50
C ALA A 210 12.38 -12.22 -25.94
#